data_AF-A0A972Z7M1-F1
#
_entry.id   AF-A0A972Z7M1-F1
#
_cell.length_a   1.000
_cell.length_b   1.000
_cell.length_c   1.000
_cell.angle_alpha   90.00
_cell.angle_beta   90.00
_cell.angle_gamma   90.00
#
_symmetry.space_group_name_H-M   'P 1'
#
loop_
_entity.id
_entity.type
_entity.pdbx_description
1 polymer ?
#
loop_
_entity_poly.entity_id
_entity_poly.type
_entity_poly.pdbx_seq_one_letter_code
_entity_poly.pdbx_strand_id
1 'polypeptide(L)'
;MKNQNEYNGWTNYATWRINLELFSDMDVEDYFDEFPDVDELKDYAENVIFENYHGTLGLVEDYARAFLSNVNWWEIVDHMKDEYEHNKKLENEN
;
A
#
# COMPACT_ATOMS: atom_id res chain seq x y z
N MET A 1 -6.18 -27.10 4.42
CA MET A 1 -4.81 -26.80 4.88
C MET A 1 -4.60 -25.31 4.66
N LYS A 2 -4.37 -24.51 5.70
CA LYS A 2 -4.02 -23.09 5.53
C LYS A 2 -2.56 -23.05 5.06
N ASN A 3 -2.29 -22.43 3.92
CA ASN A 3 -0.94 -22.26 3.42
C ASN A 3 -0.16 -21.42 4.44
N GLN A 4 0.84 -22.00 5.09
CA GLN A 4 1.68 -21.29 6.08
C GLN A 4 2.70 -20.33 5.43
N ASN A 5 2.52 -20.02 4.14
CA ASN A 5 3.42 -19.17 3.36
C ASN A 5 2.81 -17.79 3.05
N GLU A 6 1.61 -17.48 3.59
CA GLU A 6 1.00 -16.16 3.46
C GLU A 6 1.54 -15.24 4.55
N TYR A 7 2.05 -14.08 4.15
CA TYR A 7 2.67 -13.11 5.05
C TYR A 7 1.57 -12.33 5.77
N ASN A 8 0.94 -12.97 6.76
CA ASN A 8 -0.29 -12.49 7.43
C ASN A 8 -1.48 -12.33 6.47
N GLY A 9 -1.68 -13.31 5.58
CA GLY A 9 -2.79 -13.30 4.61
C GLY A 9 -2.47 -12.63 3.27
N TRP A 10 -1.29 -12.03 3.13
CA TRP A 10 -0.83 -11.39 1.89
C TRP A 10 -0.02 -12.35 1.01
N THR A 11 -0.07 -12.15 -0.31
CA THR A 11 0.59 -13.01 -1.31
C THR A 11 2.10 -13.07 -1.15
N ASN A 12 2.73 -11.98 -0.68
CA ASN A 12 4.17 -11.93 -0.45
C ASN A 12 4.55 -10.92 0.63
N TYR A 13 5.81 -11.01 1.10
CA TYR A 13 6.34 -10.17 2.17
C TYR A 13 6.35 -8.68 1.82
N ALA A 14 6.72 -8.33 0.60
CA ALA A 14 6.81 -6.94 0.18
C ALA A 14 5.43 -6.28 0.18
N THR A 15 4.42 -6.99 -0.30
CA THR A 15 3.02 -6.55 -0.33
C THR A 15 2.50 -6.31 1.08
N TRP A 16 2.69 -7.26 1.99
CA TRP A 16 2.31 -7.09 3.39
C TRP A 16 3.00 -5.89 4.05
N ARG A 17 4.32 -5.75 3.88
CA ARG A 17 5.09 -4.68 4.52
C ARG A 17 4.72 -3.30 4.00
N ILE A 18 4.55 -3.15 2.69
CA ILE A 18 4.14 -1.87 2.11
C ILE A 18 2.72 -1.50 2.56
N ASN A 19 1.77 -2.45 2.58
CA ASN A 19 0.46 -2.19 3.15
C ASN A 19 0.55 -1.72 4.61
N LEU A 20 1.26 -2.48 5.45
CA LEU A 20 1.37 -2.18 6.88
C LEU A 20 2.05 -0.83 7.17
N GLU A 21 3.02 -0.42 6.36
CA GLU A 21 3.81 0.79 6.63
C GLU A 21 3.20 2.05 6.04
N LEU A 22 2.52 1.95 4.90
CA LEU A 22 2.05 3.11 4.16
C LEU A 22 0.52 3.27 4.15
N PHE A 23 -0.23 2.17 4.25
CA PHE A 23 -1.66 2.18 3.91
C PHE A 23 -2.59 1.67 5.01
N SER A 24 -2.13 0.85 5.97
CA SER A 24 -3.04 0.19 6.93
C SER A 24 -3.75 1.12 7.91
N ASP A 25 -3.17 2.29 8.18
CA ASP A 25 -3.75 3.31 9.06
C ASP A 25 -4.21 4.54 8.26
N MET A 26 -4.31 4.43 6.94
CA MET A 26 -4.70 5.51 6.04
C MET A 26 -6.20 5.53 5.83
N ASP A 27 -6.84 6.69 6.04
CA ASP A 27 -8.17 6.94 5.50
C ASP A 27 -8.03 7.45 4.06
N VAL A 28 -8.63 6.75 3.10
CA VAL A 28 -8.51 7.09 1.68
C VAL A 28 -9.03 8.51 1.40
N GLU A 29 -10.10 8.93 2.08
CA GLU A 29 -10.73 10.23 1.83
C GLU A 29 -9.88 11.42 2.33
N ASP A 30 -8.91 11.18 3.22
CA ASP A 30 -7.98 12.21 3.71
C ASP A 30 -6.85 12.51 2.71
N TYR A 31 -6.53 11.56 1.82
CA TYR A 31 -5.35 11.64 0.93
C TYR A 31 -5.70 11.67 -0.56
N PHE A 32 -6.89 11.19 -0.94
CA PHE A 32 -7.31 11.10 -2.34
C PHE A 32 -8.72 11.66 -2.54
N ASP A 33 -8.90 12.46 -3.59
CA ASP A 33 -10.22 13.00 -3.97
C ASP A 33 -11.16 11.88 -4.51
N GLU A 34 -10.59 10.85 -5.13
CA GLU A 34 -11.27 9.65 -5.62
C GLU A 34 -10.49 8.41 -5.16
N PHE A 35 -11.14 7.25 -5.14
CA PHE A 35 -10.46 6.01 -4.72
C PHE A 35 -9.30 5.69 -5.68
N PRO A 36 -8.05 5.56 -5.19
CA PRO A 36 -6.88 5.52 -6.05
C PRO A 36 -6.80 4.23 -6.88
N ASP A 37 -6.26 4.35 -8.08
CA ASP A 37 -5.85 3.20 -8.87
C ASP A 37 -4.43 2.70 -8.50
N VAL A 38 -3.98 1.64 -9.17
CA VAL A 38 -2.67 1.02 -8.90
C VAL A 38 -1.50 1.96 -9.18
N ASP A 39 -1.59 2.80 -10.21
CA ASP A 39 -0.48 3.67 -10.58
C ASP A 39 -0.44 4.88 -9.66
N GLU A 40 -1.59 5.43 -9.26
CA GLU A 40 -1.67 6.46 -8.21
C GLU A 40 -1.12 5.97 -6.87
N LEU A 41 -1.40 4.72 -6.49
CA LEU A 41 -0.90 4.14 -5.24
C LEU A 41 0.62 3.91 -5.26
N LYS A 42 1.17 3.52 -6.41
CA LYS A 42 2.63 3.42 -6.59
C LYS A 42 3.29 4.78 -6.51
N ASP A 43 2.75 5.78 -7.20
CA ASP A 43 3.29 7.14 -7.21
C ASP A 43 3.27 7.73 -5.80
N TYR A 44 2.19 7.51 -5.04
CA TYR A 44 2.12 7.87 -3.63
C TYR A 44 3.25 7.21 -2.82
N ALA A 45 3.43 5.88 -2.96
CA ALA A 45 4.47 5.16 -2.25
C ALA A 45 5.88 5.67 -2.61
N GLU A 46 6.15 5.93 -3.88
CA GLU A 46 7.43 6.49 -4.32
C GLU A 46 7.67 7.89 -3.73
N ASN A 47 6.66 8.76 -3.74
CA ASN A 47 6.76 10.09 -3.14
C ASN A 47 7.07 9.99 -1.63
N VAL A 48 6.31 9.20 -0.87
CA VAL A 48 6.53 9.05 0.57
C VAL A 48 7.94 8.52 0.89
N ILE A 49 8.43 7.55 0.11
CA ILE A 49 9.72 6.90 0.36
C ILE A 49 10.91 7.78 -0.04
N PHE A 50 10.82 8.52 -1.15
CA PHE A 50 11.97 9.18 -1.75
C PHE A 50 11.97 10.72 -1.63
N GLU A 51 10.82 11.37 -1.49
CA GLU A 51 10.71 12.84 -1.61
C GLU A 51 11.39 13.61 -0.47
N ASN A 52 11.48 13.00 0.72
CA ASN A 52 12.10 13.63 1.89
C ASN A 52 13.65 13.63 1.88
N TYR A 53 14.28 13.22 0.78
CA TYR A 53 15.73 13.17 0.66
C TYR A 53 16.27 14.12 -0.42
N HIS A 54 17.14 15.04 0.00
CA HIS A 54 17.83 15.96 -0.91
C HIS A 54 19.26 15.46 -1.17
N GLY A 55 19.44 14.61 -2.18
CA GLY A 55 20.76 14.11 -2.60
C GLY A 55 20.67 12.78 -3.38
N THR A 56 21.82 12.15 -3.65
CA THR A 56 21.87 10.80 -4.21
C THR A 56 21.78 9.75 -3.11
N LEU A 57 20.72 8.93 -3.12
CA LEU A 57 20.54 7.80 -2.19
C LEU A 57 21.42 6.58 -2.56
N GLY A 58 21.85 6.50 -3.82
CA GLY A 58 22.72 5.42 -4.31
C GLY A 58 22.09 4.04 -4.07
N LEU A 59 22.88 3.11 -3.53
CA LEU A 59 22.46 1.72 -3.32
C LEU A 59 21.22 1.59 -2.41
N VAL A 60 20.96 2.55 -1.51
CA VAL A 60 19.75 2.54 -0.69
C VAL A 60 18.50 2.70 -1.56
N GLU A 61 18.54 3.58 -2.56
CA GLU A 61 17.45 3.77 -3.52
C GLU A 61 17.23 2.51 -4.34
N ASP A 62 18.32 1.91 -4.83
CA ASP A 62 18.25 0.71 -5.66
C ASP A 62 17.59 -0.45 -4.90
N TYR A 63 17.93 -0.64 -3.62
CA TYR A 63 17.28 -1.65 -2.78
C TYR A 63 15.81 -1.33 -2.51
N ALA A 64 15.46 -0.06 -2.27
CA ALA A 64 14.07 0.34 -2.05
C ALA A 64 13.23 0.10 -3.32
N ARG A 65 13.72 0.51 -4.50
CA ARG A 65 13.04 0.27 -5.78
C ARG A 65 12.93 -1.23 -6.10
N ALA A 66 13.97 -2.01 -5.83
CA ALA A 66 13.91 -3.47 -5.97
C ALA A 66 12.93 -4.13 -5.00
N PHE A 67 12.73 -3.56 -3.81
CA PHE A 67 11.71 -4.03 -2.88
C PHE A 67 10.30 -3.72 -3.41
N LEU A 68 10.07 -2.47 -3.84
CA LEU A 68 8.79 -2.03 -4.43
C LEU A 68 8.42 -2.83 -5.69
N SER A 69 9.40 -3.27 -6.48
CA SER A 69 9.13 -4.09 -7.68
C SER A 69 8.56 -5.48 -7.36
N ASN A 70 8.63 -5.94 -6.11
CA ASN A 70 8.06 -7.21 -5.67
C ASN A 70 6.64 -7.07 -5.08
N VAL A 71 6.11 -5.85 -4.97
CA VAL A 71 4.80 -5.58 -4.38
C VAL A 71 3.70 -5.95 -5.38
N ASN A 72 2.68 -6.66 -4.89
CA ASN A 72 1.44 -6.89 -5.61
C ASN A 72 0.46 -5.73 -5.36
N TRP A 73 0.62 -4.65 -6.12
CA TRP A 73 -0.15 -3.42 -5.93
C TRP A 73 -1.66 -3.60 -6.08
N TRP A 74 -2.10 -4.50 -6.97
CA TRP A 74 -3.52 -4.82 -7.16
C TRP A 74 -4.16 -5.35 -5.87
N GLU A 75 -3.44 -6.19 -5.12
CA GLU A 75 -3.95 -6.74 -3.86
C GLU A 75 -4.09 -5.69 -2.77
N ILE A 76 -3.23 -4.67 -2.76
CA ILE A 76 -3.36 -3.54 -1.83
C ILE A 76 -4.58 -2.69 -2.21
N VAL A 77 -4.75 -2.36 -3.49
CA VAL A 77 -5.91 -1.61 -3.98
C VAL A 77 -7.22 -2.34 -3.65
N ASP A 78 -7.30 -3.64 -3.92
CA ASP A 78 -8.47 -4.46 -3.60
C ASP A 78 -8.75 -4.47 -2.09
N HIS A 79 -7.72 -4.65 -1.26
CA HIS A 79 -7.87 -4.63 0.20
C HIS A 79 -8.37 -3.28 0.73
N MET A 80 -7.78 -2.17 0.26
CA MET A 80 -8.20 -0.82 0.63
C MET A 80 -9.65 -0.55 0.22
N LYS A 81 -10.08 -1.11 -0.92
CA LYS A 81 -11.44 -0.93 -1.43
C LYS A 81 -12.45 -1.67 -0.59
N ASP A 82 -12.14 -2.91 -0.23
CA ASP A 82 -12.97 -3.72 0.67
C ASP A 82 -13.14 -3.03 2.03
N GLU A 83 -12.06 -2.44 2.57
CA GLU A 83 -12.07 -1.68 3.82
C GLU A 83 -12.89 -0.39 3.70
N TYR A 84 -12.68 0.40 2.64
CA TYR A 84 -13.46 1.61 2.36
C TYR A 84 -14.97 1.32 2.26
N GLU A 85 -15.35 0.30 1.49
CA GLU A 85 -16.74 -0.09 1.34
C GLU A 85 -17.34 -0.64 2.64
N HIS A 86 -16.54 -1.30 3.48
CA HIS A 86 -16.97 -1.79 4.79
C HIS A 86 -17.26 -0.63 5.75
N ASN A 87 -16.33 0.32 5.87
CA ASN A 87 -16.46 1.47 6.75
C ASN A 87 -17.65 2.34 6.36
N LYS A 88 -17.83 2.61 5.07
CA LYS A 88 -18.98 3.35 4.54
C LYS A 88 -20.32 2.67 4.87
N LYS A 89 -20.39 1.33 4.86
CA LYS A 89 -21.62 0.62 5.27
C LYS A 89 -21.91 0.81 6.76
N LEU A 90 -20.88 0.72 7.61
CA LEU A 90 -21.02 0.93 9.06
C LEU A 90 -21.48 2.35 9.41
N GLU A 91 -21.01 3.36 8.69
CA GLU A 91 -21.45 4.74 8.89
C GLU A 91 -22.92 4.96 8.50
N ASN A 92 -23.38 4.32 7.42
CA ASN A 92 -24.77 4.43 6.96
C ASN A 92 -25.77 3.66 7.85
N GLU A 93 -25.29 2.79 8.73
CA GLU A 93 -26.10 1.99 9.66
C GLU A 93 -26.23 2.62 11.07
N ASN A 94 -25.51 3.71 11.35
CA ASN A 94 -25.52 4.45 12.62
C ASN A 94 -26.25 5.80 12.51
#